data_AF-A0AAU9GBW8-F1
#
_entry.id   AF-A0AAU9GBW8-F1
#
_cell.length_a   1.000
_cell.length_b   1.000
_cell.length_c   1.000
_cell.angle_alpha   90.00
_cell.angle_beta   90.00
_cell.angle_gamma   90.00
#
_symmetry.space_group_name_H-M   'P 1'
#
loop_
_entity.id
_entity.type
_entity.pdbx_description
1 polymer ?
#
loop_
_entity_poly.entity_id
_entity_poly.type
_entity_poly.pdbx_seq_one_letter_code
_entity_poly.pdbx_strand_id
1 'polypeptide(L)'
;MLKAMEPILVKEPSAGVYRRQKLRASKMIGDYIDTAVRIAGVGLLADLIQRLVLGVVEYLQDSRYYLPEDRVSTILRRSYTYNKRSALIILAFVVLALIRLSATGNGRALIPTAAFLVHMPLYWLFQCLGGSNLRYSHWIREPHGLDYASGMAANYFHGFLNLSLPDRQGDGLKHRMAVYEDRHNVTFGLDRLIILIPDEMFVDGELKSDLLKKADPLETVHIKRAGVNRPYKHDVYRLNRMIDGKFYYFVIEGATPMLSFFESLQSQISATWQMREMKREIWLKFYKHLKDLLYTWPETRNLVEPIIYNSHDANGNWVDVGELLIARMENKKKKNA
;
A
#
# COMPACT_ATOMS: atom_id res chain seq x y z
N MET A 1 -82.96 -10.74 26.31
CA MET A 1 -82.76 -9.29 26.58
C MET A 1 -81.30 -8.96 26.27
N LEU A 2 -81.02 -8.57 25.02
CA LEU A 2 -79.67 -8.25 24.53
C LEU A 2 -79.25 -6.89 25.10
N LYS A 3 -78.14 -6.86 25.86
CA LYS A 3 -77.54 -5.64 26.37
C LYS A 3 -76.67 -5.06 25.25
N ALA A 4 -77.08 -3.91 24.71
CA ALA A 4 -76.35 -3.20 23.66
C ALA A 4 -74.92 -2.86 24.13
N MET A 5 -73.91 -3.24 23.35
CA MET A 5 -72.54 -2.75 23.48
C MET A 5 -72.49 -1.34 22.89
N GLU A 6 -72.21 -0.34 23.73
CA GLU A 6 -71.84 0.99 23.25
C GLU A 6 -70.44 0.96 22.61
N PRO A 7 -70.22 1.64 21.49
CA PRO A 7 -68.90 1.75 20.88
C PRO A 7 -68.00 2.64 21.74
N ILE A 8 -66.84 2.12 22.15
CA ILE A 8 -65.78 2.89 22.79
C ILE A 8 -65.28 3.92 21.77
N LEU A 9 -65.72 5.16 21.94
CA LEU A 9 -65.28 6.28 21.13
C LEU A 9 -63.80 6.57 21.45
N VAL A 10 -62.89 6.06 20.61
CA VAL A 10 -61.47 6.43 20.67
C VAL A 10 -61.39 7.92 20.31
N LYS A 11 -61.30 8.76 21.34
CA LYS A 11 -61.22 10.21 21.22
C LYS A 11 -59.90 10.55 20.52
N GLU A 12 -59.96 10.95 19.25
CA GLU A 12 -58.77 11.41 18.53
C GLU A 12 -58.07 12.51 19.33
N PRO A 13 -56.73 12.49 19.45
CA PRO A 13 -56.02 13.51 20.19
C PRO A 13 -56.33 14.88 19.59
N SER A 14 -56.81 15.81 20.43
CA SER A 14 -57.13 17.16 19.97
C SER A 14 -55.90 17.82 19.32
N ALA A 15 -56.11 18.65 18.30
CA ALA A 15 -55.04 19.30 17.53
C ALA A 15 -53.98 20.02 18.40
N GLY A 16 -54.34 20.43 19.62
CA GLY A 16 -53.42 21.00 20.60
C GLY A 16 -52.38 20.00 21.18
N VAL A 17 -52.74 18.73 21.32
CA VAL A 17 -51.83 17.66 21.77
C VAL A 17 -50.77 17.37 20.71
N TYR A 18 -51.19 17.25 19.43
CA TYR A 18 -50.29 17.11 18.29
C TYR A 18 -49.32 18.30 18.17
N ARG A 19 -49.80 19.53 18.33
CA ARG A 19 -48.97 20.74 18.26
C ARG A 19 -47.92 20.79 19.38
N ARG A 20 -48.27 20.42 20.62
CA ARG A 20 -47.34 20.35 21.76
C ARG A 20 -46.29 19.25 21.57
N GLN A 21 -46.68 18.08 21.07
CA GLN A 21 -45.73 17.00 20.78
C GLN A 21 -44.74 17.40 19.68
N LYS A 22 -45.20 18.05 18.60
CA LYS A 22 -44.33 18.56 17.52
C LYS A 22 -43.33 19.60 18.00
N LEU A 23 -43.76 20.53 18.87
CA LEU A 23 -42.89 21.53 19.50
C LEU A 23 -41.82 20.88 20.40
N ARG A 24 -42.20 19.86 21.18
CA ARG A 24 -41.27 19.14 22.05
C ARG A 24 -40.23 18.36 21.26
N ALA A 25 -40.65 17.67 20.19
CA ALA A 25 -39.75 16.93 19.31
C ALA A 25 -38.76 17.88 18.58
N SER A 26 -39.24 19.02 18.08
CA SER A 26 -38.39 20.02 17.43
C SER A 26 -37.35 20.61 18.41
N LYS A 27 -37.73 20.86 19.66
CA LYS A 27 -36.81 21.30 20.70
C LYS A 27 -35.73 20.25 21.01
N MET A 28 -36.11 18.99 21.18
CA MET A 28 -35.17 17.90 21.43
C MET A 28 -34.14 17.74 20.29
N ILE A 29 -34.58 17.86 19.03
CA ILE A 29 -33.69 17.81 17.87
C ILE A 29 -32.73 19.01 17.88
N GLY A 30 -33.23 20.20 18.19
CA GLY A 30 -32.40 21.40 18.32
C GLY A 30 -31.32 21.26 19.40
N ASP A 31 -31.71 20.78 20.59
CA ASP A 31 -30.80 20.57 21.72
C ASP A 31 -29.72 19.51 21.41
N TYR A 32 -30.10 18.45 20.66
CA TYR A 32 -29.16 17.45 20.17
C TYR A 32 -28.15 18.04 19.18
N ILE A 33 -28.61 18.84 18.21
CA ILE A 33 -27.74 19.52 17.24
C ILE A 33 -26.76 20.45 17.97
N ASP A 34 -27.24 21.24 18.92
CA ASP A 34 -26.41 22.15 19.71
C ASP A 34 -25.32 21.38 20.48
N THR A 35 -25.69 20.25 21.09
CA THR A 35 -24.76 19.37 21.81
C THR A 35 -23.73 18.75 20.87
N ALA A 36 -24.16 18.22 19.72
CA ALA A 36 -23.27 17.62 18.73
C ALA A 36 -22.25 18.63 18.17
N VAL A 37 -22.70 19.84 17.85
CA VAL A 37 -21.81 20.94 17.40
C VAL A 37 -20.79 21.30 18.47
N ARG A 38 -21.19 21.35 19.76
CA ARG A 38 -20.25 21.61 20.86
C ARG A 38 -19.21 20.51 21.01
N ILE A 39 -19.63 19.24 20.98
CA ILE A 39 -18.71 18.09 21.07
C ILE A 39 -17.72 18.12 19.90
N ALA A 40 -18.22 18.34 18.67
CA ALA A 40 -17.36 18.50 17.49
C ALA A 40 -16.40 19.68 17.67
N GLY A 41 -16.88 20.83 18.14
CA GLY A 41 -16.07 22.02 18.41
C GLY A 41 -14.96 21.77 19.44
N VAL A 42 -15.23 21.03 20.51
CA VAL A 42 -14.20 20.62 21.47
C VAL A 42 -13.18 19.68 20.85
N GLY A 43 -13.62 18.68 20.08
CA GLY A 43 -12.72 17.76 19.38
C GLY A 43 -11.79 18.50 18.41
N LEU A 44 -12.33 19.46 17.64
CA LEU A 44 -11.55 20.29 16.72
C LEU A 44 -10.57 21.20 17.45
N LEU A 45 -10.98 21.83 18.55
CA LEU A 45 -10.10 22.67 19.34
C LEU A 45 -8.97 21.85 19.98
N ALA A 46 -9.27 20.65 20.49
CA ALA A 46 -8.26 19.73 21.01
C ALA A 46 -7.25 19.28 19.94
N ASP A 47 -7.72 19.00 18.71
CA ASP A 47 -6.86 18.66 17.57
C ASP A 47 -5.96 19.83 17.15
N LEU A 48 -6.51 21.05 17.07
CA LEU A 48 -5.75 22.26 16.73
C LEU A 48 -4.66 22.55 17.77
N ILE A 49 -4.97 22.43 19.05
CA ILE A 49 -3.98 22.61 20.14
C ILE A 49 -2.89 21.54 20.01
N GLN A 50 -3.24 20.27 19.78
CA GLN A 50 -2.26 19.21 19.61
C GLN A 50 -1.35 19.47 18.41
N ARG A 51 -1.89 19.89 17.27
CA ARG A 51 -1.12 20.22 16.06
C ARG A 51 -0.21 21.44 16.25
N LEU A 52 -0.66 22.43 17.03
CA LEU A 52 0.17 23.57 17.41
C LEU A 52 1.37 23.10 18.24
N VAL A 53 1.13 22.29 19.28
CA VAL A 53 2.19 21.73 20.12
C VAL A 53 3.16 20.90 19.28
N LEU A 54 2.68 20.01 18.42
CA LEU A 54 3.51 19.24 17.50
C LEU A 54 4.31 20.14 16.55
N GLY A 55 3.72 21.21 16.03
CA GLY A 55 4.43 22.18 15.18
C GLY A 55 5.54 22.93 15.92
N VAL A 56 5.32 23.28 17.19
CA VAL A 56 6.36 23.88 18.05
C VAL A 56 7.47 22.87 18.34
N VAL A 57 7.13 21.63 18.69
CA VAL A 57 8.11 20.56 18.92
C VAL A 57 8.94 20.32 17.65
N GLU A 58 8.29 20.20 16.49
CA GLU A 58 8.95 20.04 15.19
C GLU A 58 9.94 21.18 14.90
N TYR A 59 9.56 22.43 15.21
CA TYR A 59 10.42 23.59 15.01
C TYR A 59 11.62 23.59 15.96
N LEU A 60 11.44 23.18 17.22
CA LEU A 60 12.49 23.22 18.24
C LEU A 60 13.46 22.04 18.14
N GLN A 61 12.94 20.83 17.91
CA GLN A 61 13.72 19.58 17.97
C GLN A 61 14.12 19.05 16.59
N ASP A 62 13.26 19.24 15.59
CA ASP A 62 13.36 18.59 14.27
C ASP A 62 13.64 19.57 13.13
N SER A 63 14.11 20.77 13.46
CA SER A 63 14.43 21.85 12.51
C SER A 63 15.40 21.46 11.39
N ARG A 64 16.21 20.41 11.62
CA ARG A 64 17.19 19.87 10.65
C ARG A 64 16.55 19.22 9.42
N TYR A 65 15.28 18.81 9.48
CA TYR A 65 14.58 18.23 8.32
C TYR A 65 14.01 19.29 7.37
N TYR A 66 14.26 20.57 7.63
CA TYR A 66 13.73 21.70 6.87
C TYR A 66 14.84 22.60 6.38
N LEU A 67 14.71 23.07 5.14
CA LEU A 67 15.53 24.16 4.63
C LEU A 67 15.32 25.41 5.49
N PRO A 68 16.39 26.17 5.81
CA PRO A 68 16.27 27.36 6.66
C PRO A 68 15.27 28.40 6.11
N GLU A 69 15.23 28.58 4.80
CA GLU A 69 14.43 29.60 4.11
C GLU A 69 12.92 29.40 4.29
N ASP A 70 12.45 28.15 4.20
CA ASP A 70 11.01 27.82 4.22
C ASP A 70 10.56 27.07 5.47
N ARG A 71 11.40 27.02 6.51
CA ARG A 71 11.18 26.17 7.70
C ARG A 71 9.82 26.41 8.33
N VAL A 72 9.54 27.65 8.74
CA VAL A 72 8.31 28.00 9.45
C VAL A 72 7.09 27.76 8.58
N SER A 73 7.13 28.20 7.32
CA SER A 73 6.04 28.01 6.35
C SER A 73 5.73 26.53 6.14
N THR A 74 6.75 25.71 5.95
CA THR A 74 6.59 24.27 5.71
C THR A 74 6.03 23.55 6.94
N ILE A 75 6.53 23.85 8.14
CA ILE A 75 6.03 23.28 9.39
C ILE A 75 4.56 23.66 9.59
N LEU A 76 4.22 24.95 9.51
CA LEU A 76 2.83 25.41 9.64
C LEU A 76 1.91 24.75 8.61
N ARG A 77 2.35 24.67 7.35
CA ARG A 77 1.59 23.98 6.30
C ARG A 77 1.33 22.52 6.66
N ARG A 78 2.35 21.78 7.11
CA ARG A 78 2.21 20.37 7.50
C ARG A 78 1.31 20.21 8.73
N SER A 79 1.46 21.07 9.74
CA SER A 79 0.66 21.03 10.97
C SER A 79 -0.84 21.20 10.70
N TYR A 80 -1.24 22.04 9.74
CA TYR A 80 -2.65 22.40 9.50
C TYR A 80 -3.24 21.88 8.19
N THR A 81 -2.55 20.98 7.49
CA THR A 81 -3.13 20.29 6.33
C THR A 81 -3.98 19.10 6.79
N TYR A 82 -5.25 19.08 6.33
CA TYR A 82 -6.17 17.98 6.55
C TYR A 82 -6.35 17.16 5.28
N ASN A 83 -6.60 15.86 5.44
CA ASN A 83 -7.05 15.05 4.30
C ASN A 83 -8.45 15.51 3.83
N LYS A 84 -8.80 15.23 2.57
CA LYS A 84 -10.06 15.70 1.96
C LYS A 84 -11.30 15.27 2.74
N ARG A 85 -11.30 14.05 3.30
CA ARG A 85 -12.44 13.51 4.06
C ARG A 85 -12.65 14.28 5.36
N SER A 86 -11.59 14.51 6.12
CA SER A 86 -11.61 15.29 7.35
C SER A 86 -12.04 16.73 7.08
N ALA A 87 -11.53 17.37 6.02
CA ALA A 87 -11.92 18.72 5.64
C ALA A 87 -13.43 18.83 5.32
N LEU A 88 -14.01 17.84 4.62
CA LEU A 88 -15.45 17.79 4.33
C LEU A 88 -16.29 17.61 5.60
N ILE A 89 -15.85 16.76 6.53
CA ILE A 89 -16.55 16.57 7.81
C ILE A 89 -16.53 17.86 8.63
N ILE A 90 -15.36 18.51 8.73
CA ILE A 90 -15.22 19.80 9.42
C ILE A 90 -16.15 20.84 8.80
N LEU A 91 -16.15 20.94 7.46
CA LEU A 91 -17.02 21.87 6.74
C LEU A 91 -18.51 21.59 7.01
N ALA A 92 -18.93 20.32 7.04
CA ALA A 92 -20.30 19.95 7.34
C ALA A 92 -20.73 20.41 8.74
N PHE A 93 -19.87 20.26 9.76
CA PHE A 93 -20.16 20.76 11.11
C PHE A 93 -20.18 22.29 11.18
N VAL A 94 -19.31 22.99 10.44
CA VAL A 94 -19.33 24.45 10.34
C VAL A 94 -20.63 24.94 9.69
N VAL A 95 -21.05 24.33 8.58
CA VAL A 95 -22.31 24.68 7.90
C VAL A 95 -23.51 24.41 8.82
N LEU A 96 -23.52 23.28 9.52
CA LEU A 96 -24.58 22.96 10.49
C LEU A 96 -24.65 24.00 11.62
N ALA A 97 -23.49 24.42 12.15
CA ALA A 97 -23.41 25.47 13.15
C ALA A 97 -23.94 26.81 12.63
N LEU A 98 -23.61 27.19 11.39
CA LEU A 98 -24.09 28.44 10.77
C LEU A 98 -25.60 28.41 10.51
N ILE A 99 -26.15 27.30 10.02
CA ILE A 99 -27.59 27.12 9.83
C ILE A 99 -28.30 27.24 11.19
N ARG A 100 -27.76 26.60 12.21
CA ARG A 100 -28.33 26.63 13.57
C ARG A 100 -28.26 28.03 14.19
N LEU A 101 -27.15 28.75 13.97
CA LEU A 101 -26.98 30.14 14.38
C LEU A 101 -28.02 31.04 13.71
N SER A 102 -28.21 30.89 12.39
CA SER A 102 -29.20 31.66 11.62
C SER A 102 -30.64 31.39 12.09
N ALA A 103 -30.98 30.12 12.36
CA ALA A 103 -32.32 29.75 12.77
C ALA A 103 -32.69 30.17 14.22
N THR A 104 -31.71 30.29 15.11
CA THR A 104 -31.96 30.57 16.54
C THR A 104 -31.54 31.96 17.00
N GLY A 105 -30.64 32.62 16.27
CA GLY A 105 -30.00 33.87 16.68
C GLY A 105 -29.10 33.75 17.93
N ASN A 106 -28.92 32.55 18.49
CA ASN A 106 -28.23 32.36 19.77
C ASN A 106 -26.87 31.68 19.61
N GLY A 107 -25.84 32.47 19.29
CA GLY A 107 -24.47 31.96 19.15
C GLY A 107 -23.87 31.38 20.43
N ARG A 108 -24.33 31.81 21.62
CA ARG A 108 -23.88 31.25 22.90
C ARG A 108 -24.26 29.77 23.04
N ALA A 109 -25.32 29.33 22.36
CA ALA A 109 -25.72 27.93 22.38
C ALA A 109 -24.74 27.02 21.61
N LEU A 110 -23.87 27.55 20.76
CA LEU A 110 -22.93 26.78 19.94
C LEU A 110 -21.50 26.79 20.48
N ILE A 111 -21.15 27.76 21.32
CA ILE A 111 -19.82 27.88 21.93
C ILE A 111 -19.67 26.80 23.02
N PRO A 112 -18.62 25.97 22.99
CA PRO A 112 -18.35 25.00 24.06
C PRO A 112 -18.18 25.70 25.41
N THR A 113 -18.88 25.22 26.43
CA THR A 113 -18.71 25.71 27.81
C THR A 113 -17.50 25.05 28.47
N ALA A 114 -17.04 25.58 29.61
CA ALA A 114 -15.93 25.00 30.38
C ALA A 114 -16.16 23.51 30.71
N ALA A 115 -17.42 23.10 30.96
CA ALA A 115 -17.78 21.71 31.18
C ALA A 115 -17.50 20.82 29.96
N PHE A 116 -17.61 21.33 28.74
CA PHE A 116 -17.22 20.57 27.55
C PHE A 116 -15.71 20.57 27.35
N LEU A 117 -15.01 21.67 27.65
CA LEU A 117 -13.55 21.77 27.48
C LEU A 117 -12.78 20.82 28.40
N VAL A 118 -13.30 20.50 29.60
CA VAL A 118 -12.67 19.54 30.52
C VAL A 118 -12.51 18.14 29.90
N HIS A 119 -13.26 17.83 28.85
CA HIS A 119 -13.19 16.55 28.13
C HIS A 119 -12.13 16.52 27.02
N MET A 120 -11.40 17.61 26.75
CA MET A 120 -10.32 17.62 25.77
C MET A 120 -9.27 16.51 25.97
N PRO A 121 -8.82 16.18 27.19
CA PRO A 121 -7.85 15.09 27.39
C PRO A 121 -8.34 13.73 26.89
N LEU A 122 -9.66 13.49 26.87
CA LEU A 122 -10.22 12.26 26.31
C LEU A 122 -9.94 12.14 24.81
N TYR A 123 -9.97 13.26 24.07
CA TYR A 123 -9.61 13.27 22.65
C TYR A 123 -8.18 12.75 22.43
N TRP A 124 -7.22 13.28 23.18
CA TRP A 124 -5.83 12.86 23.07
C TRP A 124 -5.63 11.40 23.51
N LEU A 125 -6.30 10.97 24.59
CA LEU A 125 -6.29 9.58 25.03
C LEU A 125 -6.80 8.63 23.95
N PHE A 126 -7.92 8.96 23.29
CA PHE A 126 -8.48 8.13 22.22
C PHE A 126 -7.60 8.11 20.97
N GLN A 127 -6.87 9.19 20.67
CA GLN A 127 -5.89 9.18 19.58
C GLN A 127 -4.74 8.18 19.83
N CYS A 128 -4.32 8.00 21.09
CA CYS A 128 -3.31 7.01 21.45
C CYS A 128 -3.75 5.56 21.21
N LEU A 129 -5.06 5.28 21.18
CA LEU A 129 -5.58 3.93 20.88
C LEU A 129 -5.48 3.54 19.39
N GLY A 130 -5.10 4.47 18.51
CA GLY A 130 -5.13 4.27 17.07
C GLY A 130 -4.02 3.40 16.47
N GLY A 131 -3.09 2.87 17.27
CA GLY A 131 -1.89 2.15 16.81
C GLY A 131 -2.06 0.63 16.70
N SER A 132 -3.06 0.14 15.96
CA SER A 132 -3.27 -1.31 15.78
C SER A 132 -2.47 -1.88 14.59
N ASN A 133 -2.05 -3.15 14.69
CA ASN A 133 -1.39 -3.87 13.58
C ASN A 133 -2.24 -3.89 12.31
N LEU A 134 -3.57 -3.94 12.46
CA LEU A 134 -4.50 -3.86 11.34
C LEU A 134 -4.40 -2.52 10.60
N ARG A 135 -4.23 -1.41 11.31
CA ARG A 135 -4.05 -0.09 10.69
C ARG A 135 -2.72 0.01 9.95
N TYR A 136 -1.65 -0.56 10.50
CA TYR A 136 -0.36 -0.64 9.81
C TYR A 136 -0.44 -1.47 8.53
N SER A 137 -1.14 -2.61 8.57
CA SER A 137 -1.42 -3.44 7.40
C SER A 137 -2.16 -2.66 6.31
N HIS A 138 -3.22 -1.93 6.68
CA HIS A 138 -3.94 -1.07 5.74
C HIS A 138 -3.06 0.03 5.15
N TRP A 139 -2.24 0.68 5.99
CA TRP A 139 -1.30 1.70 5.54
C TRP A 139 -0.33 1.15 4.50
N ILE A 140 0.34 0.02 4.76
CA ILE A 140 1.26 -0.64 3.79
C ILE A 140 0.56 -0.97 2.47
N ARG A 141 -0.72 -1.38 2.52
CA ARG A 141 -1.48 -1.73 1.31
C ARG A 141 -1.82 -0.49 0.47
N GLU A 142 -1.97 0.68 1.07
CA GLU A 142 -2.30 1.93 0.38
C GLU A 142 -1.19 2.39 -0.58
N PRO A 143 -1.53 3.00 -1.73
CA PRO A 143 -0.54 3.43 -2.73
C PRO A 143 0.05 4.80 -2.36
N HIS A 144 0.81 4.87 -1.26
CA HIS A 144 1.46 6.12 -0.83
C HIS A 144 2.96 6.18 -1.20
N GLY A 145 3.59 5.05 -1.53
CA GLY A 145 4.97 5.00 -2.03
C GLY A 145 6.05 5.29 -0.97
N LEU A 146 5.65 5.44 0.29
CA LEU A 146 6.56 5.65 1.43
C LEU A 146 6.82 4.36 2.21
N ASP A 147 6.14 3.27 1.85
CA ASP A 147 6.36 1.98 2.46
C ASP A 147 7.61 1.30 1.90
N TYR A 148 8.21 0.45 2.73
CA TYR A 148 9.43 -0.26 2.41
C TYR A 148 9.31 -1.12 1.15
N ALA A 149 8.15 -1.74 0.92
CA ALA A 149 7.91 -2.64 -0.21
C ALA A 149 7.86 -1.89 -1.55
N SER A 150 7.11 -0.79 -1.62
CA SER A 150 7.07 0.07 -2.81
C SER A 150 8.44 0.67 -3.10
N GLY A 151 9.18 1.12 -2.08
CA GLY A 151 10.54 1.62 -2.24
C GLY A 151 11.49 0.59 -2.84
N MET A 152 11.49 -0.66 -2.33
CA MET A 152 12.29 -1.76 -2.89
C MET A 152 11.94 -2.08 -4.34
N ALA A 153 10.65 -2.19 -4.65
CA ALA A 153 10.20 -2.49 -6.01
C ALA A 153 10.59 -1.38 -7.00
N ALA A 154 10.39 -0.11 -6.63
CA ALA A 154 10.78 1.03 -7.45
C ALA A 154 12.29 1.11 -7.66
N ASN A 155 13.09 0.87 -6.61
CA ASN A 155 14.55 0.85 -6.70
C ASN A 155 15.06 -0.26 -7.59
N TYR A 156 14.48 -1.46 -7.52
CA TYR A 156 14.88 -2.56 -8.40
C TYR A 156 14.48 -2.32 -9.85
N PHE A 157 13.27 -1.81 -10.07
CA PHE A 157 12.80 -1.45 -11.39
C PHE A 157 13.66 -0.37 -12.05
N HIS A 158 13.79 0.81 -11.42
CA HIS A 158 14.56 1.92 -11.99
C HIS A 158 16.08 1.73 -11.86
N GLY A 159 16.53 0.95 -10.89
CA GLY A 159 17.93 0.64 -10.60
C GLY A 159 18.54 -0.37 -11.58
N PHE A 160 17.74 -1.32 -12.02
CA PHE A 160 18.21 -2.51 -12.72
C PHE A 160 17.36 -2.83 -13.95
N LEU A 161 16.09 -3.19 -13.78
CA LEU A 161 15.27 -3.76 -14.86
C LEU A 161 15.03 -2.77 -16.03
N ASN A 162 14.69 -1.53 -15.72
CA ASN A 162 14.48 -0.48 -16.74
C ASN A 162 15.79 -0.03 -17.41
N LEU A 163 16.95 -0.50 -16.93
CA LEU A 163 18.22 -0.22 -17.58
C LEU A 163 18.69 -1.39 -18.45
N SER A 164 18.59 -2.61 -17.93
CA SER A 164 19.21 -3.77 -18.56
C SER A 164 18.33 -4.49 -19.57
N LEU A 165 17.02 -4.22 -19.61
CA LEU A 165 16.07 -5.00 -20.42
C LEU A 165 15.60 -4.32 -21.70
N PRO A 166 15.18 -3.04 -21.68
CA PRO A 166 14.70 -2.37 -22.88
C PRO A 166 15.70 -2.40 -24.02
N ASP A 167 15.19 -2.45 -25.25
CA ASP A 167 16.02 -2.27 -26.44
C ASP A 167 16.51 -0.82 -26.52
N ARG A 168 17.83 -0.66 -26.48
CA ARG A 168 18.50 0.62 -26.68
C ARG A 168 19.57 0.42 -27.73
N GLN A 169 19.41 1.11 -28.86
CA GLN A 169 20.39 1.06 -29.96
C GLN A 169 20.58 -0.37 -30.52
N GLY A 170 19.53 -1.19 -30.49
CA GLY A 170 19.57 -2.58 -30.98
C GLY A 170 20.07 -3.59 -29.96
N ASP A 171 20.44 -3.16 -28.75
CA ASP A 171 20.81 -4.04 -27.65
C ASP A 171 19.73 -4.01 -26.56
N GLY A 172 19.01 -5.11 -26.46
CA GLY A 172 17.94 -5.33 -25.48
C GLY A 172 17.83 -6.82 -25.11
N LEU A 173 17.00 -7.14 -24.12
CA LEU A 173 16.85 -8.52 -23.64
C LEU A 173 16.55 -9.50 -24.79
N LYS A 174 15.54 -9.19 -25.62
CA LYS A 174 15.11 -10.07 -26.72
C LYS A 174 16.20 -10.27 -27.76
N HIS A 175 16.94 -9.22 -28.10
CA HIS A 175 18.07 -9.31 -29.02
C HIS A 175 19.15 -10.24 -28.45
N ARG A 176 19.57 -10.02 -27.20
CA ARG A 176 20.59 -10.86 -26.54
C ARG A 176 20.16 -12.32 -26.40
N MET A 177 18.88 -12.58 -26.16
CA MET A 177 18.34 -13.95 -26.16
C MET A 177 18.42 -14.58 -27.56
N ALA A 178 18.05 -13.86 -28.62
CA ALA A 178 18.13 -14.37 -30.00
C ALA A 178 19.59 -14.65 -30.41
N VAL A 179 20.53 -13.77 -30.08
CA VAL A 179 21.97 -13.99 -30.30
C VAL A 179 22.47 -15.22 -29.53
N TYR A 180 21.99 -15.42 -28.30
CA TYR A 180 22.34 -16.58 -27.51
C TYR A 180 21.80 -17.90 -28.11
N GLU A 181 20.56 -17.90 -28.60
CA GLU A 181 19.94 -19.05 -29.28
C GLU A 181 20.72 -19.43 -30.54
N ASP A 182 21.06 -18.45 -31.38
CA ASP A 182 21.83 -18.66 -32.61
C ASP A 182 23.23 -19.20 -32.30
N ARG A 183 23.94 -18.56 -31.38
CA ARG A 183 25.32 -18.94 -31.02
C ARG A 183 25.43 -20.33 -30.41
N HIS A 184 24.46 -20.75 -29.60
CA HIS A 184 24.51 -22.04 -28.89
C HIS A 184 23.62 -23.11 -29.53
N ASN A 185 22.87 -22.76 -30.57
CA ASN A 185 21.84 -23.60 -31.19
C ASN A 185 20.83 -24.17 -30.15
N VAL A 186 20.29 -23.29 -29.32
CA VAL A 186 19.36 -23.62 -28.22
C VAL A 186 18.02 -22.91 -28.39
N THR A 187 17.05 -23.23 -27.53
CA THR A 187 15.74 -22.56 -27.54
C THR A 187 15.34 -22.15 -26.12
N PHE A 188 14.91 -20.91 -25.95
CA PHE A 188 14.31 -20.44 -24.70
C PHE A 188 12.86 -20.91 -24.57
N GLY A 189 12.51 -21.45 -23.40
CA GLY A 189 11.12 -21.84 -23.11
C GLY A 189 10.20 -20.63 -22.93
N LEU A 190 10.76 -19.48 -22.51
CA LEU A 190 10.06 -18.22 -22.34
C LEU A 190 10.94 -17.07 -22.87
N ASP A 191 10.38 -16.21 -23.72
CA ASP A 191 11.05 -15.01 -24.29
C ASP A 191 11.14 -13.82 -23.31
N ARG A 192 11.33 -14.09 -22.02
CA ARG A 192 11.27 -13.12 -20.92
C ARG A 192 12.28 -13.46 -19.83
N LEU A 193 12.71 -12.43 -19.09
CA LEU A 193 13.40 -12.61 -17.82
C LEU A 193 12.39 -13.08 -16.77
N ILE A 194 12.68 -14.20 -16.12
CA ILE A 194 11.88 -14.73 -15.02
C ILE A 194 12.47 -14.22 -13.70
N ILE A 195 11.62 -13.59 -12.88
CA ILE A 195 12.00 -13.13 -11.54
C ILE A 195 11.25 -13.95 -10.51
N LEU A 196 12.00 -14.73 -9.72
CA LEU A 196 11.47 -15.58 -8.66
C LEU A 196 11.27 -14.79 -7.37
N ILE A 197 10.07 -14.89 -6.80
CA ILE A 197 9.65 -14.18 -5.59
C ILE A 197 8.98 -15.19 -4.63
N PRO A 198 9.77 -16.00 -3.90
CA PRO A 198 9.24 -16.95 -2.91
C PRO A 198 8.64 -16.23 -1.70
N ASP A 199 7.71 -16.86 -1.00
CA ASP A 199 7.07 -16.36 0.24
C ASP A 199 8.03 -16.28 1.43
N GLU A 200 9.09 -17.08 1.41
CA GLU A 200 10.19 -17.00 2.38
C GLU A 200 11.16 -15.85 2.08
N MET A 201 11.01 -15.17 0.94
CA MET A 201 11.83 -14.04 0.50
C MET A 201 13.32 -14.39 0.27
N PHE A 202 13.66 -15.68 0.35
CA PHE A 202 15.01 -16.20 0.20
C PHE A 202 15.15 -16.97 -1.11
N VAL A 203 16.17 -16.60 -1.89
CA VAL A 203 16.68 -17.40 -3.01
C VAL A 203 18.18 -17.50 -2.77
N ASP A 204 18.71 -18.72 -2.77
CA ASP A 204 20.13 -18.97 -2.55
C ASP A 204 20.98 -18.39 -3.70
N GLY A 205 22.29 -18.26 -3.50
CA GLY A 205 23.22 -17.71 -4.51
C GLY A 205 23.22 -18.49 -5.83
N GLU A 206 22.83 -19.76 -5.78
CA GLU A 206 22.55 -20.60 -6.95
C GLU A 206 21.17 -21.24 -6.81
N LEU A 207 20.42 -21.33 -7.93
CA LEU A 207 19.13 -21.99 -7.94
C LEU A 207 19.30 -23.49 -7.70
N LYS A 208 18.86 -23.95 -6.53
CA LYS A 208 18.79 -25.38 -6.18
C LYS A 208 17.58 -26.00 -6.86
N SER A 209 17.82 -26.80 -7.90
CA SER A 209 16.79 -27.53 -8.66
C SER A 209 17.45 -28.72 -9.33
N ASP A 210 16.82 -29.89 -9.25
CA ASP A 210 17.32 -31.10 -9.93
C ASP A 210 17.08 -31.01 -11.44
N LEU A 211 16.12 -30.17 -11.84
CA LEU A 211 15.71 -29.96 -13.21
C LEU A 211 16.48 -28.84 -13.91
N LEU A 212 17.17 -27.96 -13.19
CA LEU A 212 17.86 -26.82 -13.77
C LEU A 212 19.38 -26.93 -13.57
N LYS A 213 20.12 -26.67 -14.65
CA LYS A 213 21.58 -26.54 -14.62
C LYS A 213 21.98 -25.16 -15.11
N LYS A 214 22.82 -24.46 -14.34
CA LYS A 214 23.37 -23.18 -14.74
C LYS A 214 24.16 -23.31 -16.05
N ALA A 215 23.91 -22.41 -16.99
CA ALA A 215 24.56 -22.31 -18.29
C ALA A 215 25.35 -20.99 -18.39
N ASP A 216 25.97 -20.75 -19.55
CA ASP A 216 26.62 -19.47 -19.80
C ASP A 216 25.61 -18.33 -19.78
N PRO A 217 25.95 -17.18 -19.18
CA PRO A 217 25.04 -16.04 -19.05
C PRO A 217 24.78 -15.38 -20.40
N LEU A 218 23.75 -14.53 -20.45
CA LEU A 218 23.59 -13.59 -21.56
C LEU A 218 24.76 -12.60 -21.62
N GLU A 219 24.96 -12.00 -22.78
CA GLU A 219 25.93 -10.93 -22.96
C GLU A 219 25.70 -9.80 -21.95
N THR A 220 26.80 -9.32 -21.34
CA THR A 220 26.74 -8.34 -20.25
C THR A 220 26.64 -6.92 -20.82
N VAL A 221 25.59 -6.20 -20.41
CA VAL A 221 25.36 -4.82 -20.82
C VAL A 221 26.11 -3.88 -19.87
N HIS A 222 26.83 -2.90 -20.40
CA HIS A 222 27.57 -1.93 -19.61
C HIS A 222 26.93 -0.55 -19.71
N ILE A 223 26.51 0.01 -18.56
CA ILE A 223 25.84 1.32 -18.52
C ILE A 223 26.55 2.23 -17.51
N LYS A 224 26.92 3.43 -17.96
CA LYS A 224 27.45 4.48 -17.09
C LYS A 224 26.35 5.01 -16.18
N ARG A 225 26.47 4.81 -14.87
CA ARG A 225 25.52 5.30 -13.87
C ARG A 225 26.22 5.72 -12.59
N ALA A 226 25.86 6.90 -12.10
CA ALA A 226 26.43 7.49 -10.88
C ALA A 226 27.97 7.51 -10.92
N GLY A 227 28.54 7.95 -12.05
CA GLY A 227 29.99 8.07 -12.25
C GLY A 227 30.74 6.75 -12.54
N VAL A 228 30.06 5.60 -12.58
CA VAL A 228 30.71 4.29 -12.76
C VAL A 228 30.12 3.55 -13.96
N ASN A 229 30.96 2.87 -14.73
CA ASN A 229 30.51 1.94 -15.77
C ASN A 229 30.09 0.61 -15.13
N ARG A 230 28.79 0.32 -15.07
CA ARG A 230 28.24 -0.81 -14.32
C ARG A 230 27.89 -1.97 -15.26
N PRO A 231 28.32 -3.21 -14.97
CA PRO A 231 27.90 -4.39 -15.70
C PRO A 231 26.51 -4.86 -15.24
N TYR A 232 25.64 -5.15 -16.20
CA TYR A 232 24.31 -5.73 -16.00
C TYR A 232 24.28 -7.10 -16.66
N LYS A 233 24.20 -8.15 -15.84
CA LYS A 233 24.32 -9.55 -16.26
C LYS A 233 23.07 -10.32 -15.87
N HIS A 234 22.64 -11.22 -16.75
CA HIS A 234 21.51 -12.13 -16.53
C HIS A 234 21.97 -13.57 -16.73
N ASP A 235 21.73 -14.42 -15.73
CA ASP A 235 22.11 -15.82 -15.78
C ASP A 235 21.08 -16.66 -16.56
N VAL A 236 21.58 -17.65 -17.29
CA VAL A 236 20.77 -18.60 -18.05
C VAL A 236 20.84 -19.96 -17.39
N TYR A 237 19.71 -20.66 -17.34
CA TYR A 237 19.61 -22.02 -16.85
C TYR A 237 19.02 -22.92 -17.93
N ARG A 238 19.62 -24.10 -18.08
CA ARG A 238 19.16 -25.18 -18.94
C ARG A 238 18.24 -26.10 -18.14
N LEU A 239 17.10 -26.47 -18.73
CA LEU A 239 16.27 -27.56 -18.25
C LEU A 239 16.93 -28.91 -18.61
N ASN A 240 17.22 -29.74 -17.61
CA ASN A 240 17.82 -31.07 -17.78
C ASN A 240 16.79 -32.13 -18.24
N ARG A 241 15.52 -31.76 -18.32
CA ARG A 241 14.44 -32.57 -18.86
C ARG A 241 14.15 -32.18 -20.30
N MET A 242 14.12 -33.17 -21.19
CA MET A 242 13.72 -32.97 -22.58
C MET A 242 12.19 -32.91 -22.67
N ILE A 243 11.66 -31.94 -23.39
CA ILE A 243 10.22 -31.76 -23.64
C ILE A 243 10.05 -31.59 -25.15
N ASP A 244 9.14 -32.33 -25.76
CA ASP A 244 8.91 -32.34 -27.21
C ASP A 244 10.20 -32.58 -28.03
N GLY A 245 11.12 -33.41 -27.51
CA GLY A 245 12.40 -33.71 -28.17
C GLY A 245 13.43 -32.58 -28.13
N LYS A 246 13.25 -31.55 -27.27
CA LYS A 246 14.19 -30.42 -27.14
C LYS A 246 14.52 -30.10 -25.68
N PHE A 247 15.72 -29.58 -25.44
CA PHE A 247 16.08 -28.96 -24.17
C PHE A 247 15.75 -27.47 -24.23
N TYR A 248 15.13 -26.97 -23.16
CA TYR A 248 14.75 -25.57 -23.05
C TYR A 248 15.67 -24.81 -22.10
N TYR A 249 15.86 -23.53 -22.39
CA TYR A 249 16.66 -22.61 -21.60
C TYR A 249 15.77 -21.50 -21.05
N PHE A 250 16.20 -20.88 -19.95
CA PHE A 250 15.46 -19.84 -19.26
C PHE A 250 16.42 -18.79 -18.71
N VAL A 251 16.07 -17.52 -18.84
CA VAL A 251 16.78 -16.43 -18.16
C VAL A 251 16.09 -16.22 -16.81
N ILE A 252 16.80 -16.50 -15.71
CA ILE A 252 16.19 -16.56 -14.38
C ILE A 252 17.03 -15.81 -13.36
N GLU A 253 16.37 -15.05 -12.50
CA GLU A 253 16.97 -14.49 -11.29
C GLU A 253 15.99 -14.49 -10.10
N GLY A 254 16.53 -14.42 -8.89
CA GLY A 254 15.74 -14.09 -7.70
C GLY A 254 15.56 -12.58 -7.57
N ALA A 255 14.43 -12.15 -6.99
CA ALA A 255 14.25 -10.74 -6.66
C ALA A 255 15.21 -10.32 -5.53
N THR A 256 16.39 -9.78 -5.89
CA THR A 256 17.43 -9.37 -4.94
C THR A 256 16.92 -8.50 -3.77
N PRO A 257 15.99 -7.54 -3.95
CA PRO A 257 15.46 -6.77 -2.82
C PRO A 257 14.75 -7.63 -1.76
N MET A 258 14.12 -8.74 -2.15
CA MET A 258 13.51 -9.67 -1.19
C MET A 258 14.56 -10.41 -0.37
N LEU A 259 15.67 -10.81 -0.99
CA LEU A 259 16.81 -11.39 -0.27
C LEU A 259 17.39 -10.37 0.73
N SER A 260 17.62 -9.13 0.30
CA SER A 260 18.09 -8.07 1.21
C SER A 260 17.10 -7.78 2.35
N PHE A 261 15.80 -7.89 2.09
CA PHE A 261 14.78 -7.77 3.14
C PHE A 261 14.84 -8.96 4.11
N PHE A 262 14.99 -10.18 3.61
CA PHE A 262 15.19 -11.37 4.43
C PHE A 262 16.40 -11.24 5.35
N GLU A 263 17.56 -10.82 4.82
CA GLU A 263 18.76 -10.53 5.61
C GLU A 263 18.49 -9.43 6.66
N SER A 264 17.74 -8.40 6.28
CA SER A 264 17.36 -7.32 7.20
C SER A 264 16.46 -7.80 8.34
N LEU A 265 15.62 -8.82 8.13
CA LEU A 265 14.79 -9.41 9.19
C LEU A 265 15.62 -10.22 10.20
N GLN A 266 16.76 -10.77 9.77
CA GLN A 266 17.69 -11.54 10.60
C GLN A 266 18.70 -10.67 11.36
N SER A 267 19.01 -9.48 10.82
CA SER A 267 19.94 -8.54 11.45
C SER A 267 19.40 -7.93 12.75
N GLN A 268 20.25 -7.85 13.78
CA GLN A 268 19.90 -7.16 15.03
C GLN A 268 19.84 -5.63 14.87
N ILE A 269 20.49 -5.07 13.85
CA ILE A 269 20.65 -3.62 13.66
C ILE A 269 19.49 -3.04 12.85
N SER A 270 18.98 -3.80 11.86
CA SER A 270 17.94 -3.32 10.95
C SER A 270 16.56 -3.94 11.18
N ALA A 271 16.46 -5.10 11.84
CA ALA A 271 15.16 -5.73 12.05
C ALA A 271 14.33 -4.94 13.06
N THR A 272 13.12 -4.56 12.64
CA THR A 272 12.09 -4.04 13.55
C THR A 272 11.01 -5.08 13.77
N TRP A 273 10.28 -4.97 14.88
CA TRP A 273 9.13 -5.85 15.13
C TRP A 273 8.05 -5.67 14.06
N GLN A 274 7.85 -4.45 13.56
CA GLN A 274 6.90 -4.15 12.49
C GLN A 274 7.26 -4.89 11.20
N MET A 275 8.55 -4.93 10.82
CA MET A 275 8.98 -5.67 9.63
C MET A 275 8.70 -7.17 9.77
N ARG A 276 8.93 -7.76 10.95
CA ARG A 276 8.67 -9.19 11.21
C ARG A 276 7.18 -9.51 11.15
N GLU A 277 6.37 -8.70 11.82
CA GLU A 277 4.91 -8.84 11.87
C GLU A 277 4.28 -8.62 10.48
N MET A 278 4.75 -7.61 9.74
CA MET A 278 4.20 -7.22 8.44
C MET A 278 4.89 -7.89 7.24
N LYS A 279 5.77 -8.88 7.45
CA LYS A 279 6.58 -9.48 6.38
C LYS A 279 5.75 -9.95 5.17
N ARG A 280 4.59 -10.54 5.43
CA ARG A 280 3.67 -11.02 4.38
C ARG A 280 3.06 -9.88 3.59
N GLU A 281 2.68 -8.79 4.26
CA GLU A 281 2.14 -7.59 3.60
C GLU A 281 3.21 -6.93 2.72
N ILE A 282 4.44 -6.82 3.24
CA ILE A 282 5.58 -6.26 2.52
C ILE A 282 5.89 -7.10 1.28
N TRP A 283 5.94 -8.43 1.40
CA TRP A 283 6.18 -9.35 0.29
C TRP A 283 5.12 -9.23 -0.81
N LEU A 284 3.83 -9.28 -0.45
CA LEU A 284 2.74 -9.14 -1.42
C LEU A 284 2.71 -7.75 -2.06
N LYS A 285 2.96 -6.70 -1.28
CA LYS A 285 3.01 -5.32 -1.78
C LYS A 285 4.18 -5.12 -2.73
N PHE A 286 5.34 -5.70 -2.45
CA PHE A 286 6.51 -5.66 -3.33
C PHE A 286 6.17 -6.27 -4.69
N TYR A 287 5.64 -7.50 -4.69
CA TYR A 287 5.23 -8.19 -5.93
C TYR A 287 4.23 -7.36 -6.72
N LYS A 288 3.16 -6.89 -6.06
CA LYS A 288 2.11 -6.10 -6.71
C LYS A 288 2.68 -4.83 -7.32
N HIS A 289 3.49 -4.08 -6.57
CA HIS A 289 4.04 -2.82 -7.05
C HIS A 289 5.04 -3.01 -8.19
N LEU A 290 5.92 -4.02 -8.09
CA LEU A 290 6.84 -4.37 -9.18
C LEU A 290 6.08 -4.76 -10.45
N LYS A 291 5.04 -5.59 -10.30
CA LYS A 291 4.16 -5.99 -11.41
C LYS A 291 3.48 -4.79 -12.06
N ASP A 292 2.97 -3.85 -11.27
CA ASP A 292 2.35 -2.62 -11.77
C ASP A 292 3.35 -1.78 -12.58
N LEU A 293 4.59 -1.62 -12.09
CA LEU A 293 5.66 -0.92 -12.81
C LEU A 293 5.97 -1.58 -14.16
N LEU A 294 6.16 -2.91 -14.15
CA LEU A 294 6.50 -3.70 -15.35
C LEU A 294 5.41 -3.67 -16.43
N TYR A 295 4.14 -3.55 -16.07
CA TYR A 295 3.04 -3.48 -17.06
C TYR A 295 2.72 -2.05 -17.50
N THR A 296 2.89 -1.09 -16.61
CA THR A 296 2.58 0.32 -16.91
C THR A 296 3.66 0.92 -17.81
N TRP A 297 4.93 0.57 -17.62
CA TRP A 297 6.04 1.13 -18.38
C TRP A 297 6.16 0.48 -19.78
N PRO A 298 6.01 1.24 -20.88
CA PRO A 298 5.95 0.66 -22.22
C PRO A 298 7.19 -0.15 -22.61
N GLU A 299 8.38 0.36 -22.28
CA GLU A 299 9.67 -0.23 -22.69
C GLU A 299 10.00 -1.57 -22.02
N THR A 300 9.45 -1.83 -20.83
CA THR A 300 9.70 -3.09 -20.09
C THR A 300 8.51 -4.04 -20.17
N ARG A 301 7.40 -3.61 -20.77
CA ARG A 301 6.20 -4.40 -20.95
C ARG A 301 6.55 -5.67 -21.73
N ASN A 302 6.12 -6.81 -21.20
CA ASN A 302 6.37 -8.14 -21.77
C ASN A 302 7.85 -8.57 -21.82
N LEU A 303 8.78 -7.89 -21.13
CA LEU A 303 10.16 -8.35 -21.00
C LEU A 303 10.42 -9.20 -19.75
N VAL A 304 9.55 -9.06 -18.74
CA VAL A 304 9.69 -9.72 -17.45
C VAL A 304 8.46 -10.54 -17.12
N GLU A 305 8.66 -11.70 -16.50
CA GLU A 305 7.62 -12.52 -15.89
C GLU A 305 7.93 -12.73 -14.39
N PRO A 306 7.32 -11.93 -13.49
CA PRO A 306 7.48 -12.14 -12.06
C PRO A 306 6.65 -13.35 -11.61
N ILE A 307 7.31 -14.32 -10.98
CA ILE A 307 6.71 -15.54 -10.44
C ILE A 307 6.73 -15.46 -8.91
N ILE A 308 5.55 -15.22 -8.35
CA ILE A 308 5.30 -15.37 -6.92
C ILE A 308 4.86 -16.80 -6.63
N TYR A 309 5.45 -17.45 -5.63
CA TYR A 309 5.17 -18.84 -5.26
C TYR A 309 5.47 -19.09 -3.78
N ASN A 310 4.95 -20.20 -3.23
CA ASN A 310 5.34 -20.67 -1.90
C ASN A 310 6.56 -21.57 -2.05
N SER A 311 7.58 -21.38 -1.21
CA SER A 311 8.78 -22.23 -1.21
C SER A 311 8.47 -23.70 -0.92
N HIS A 312 7.38 -23.95 -0.20
CA HIS A 312 6.97 -25.27 0.25
C HIS A 312 5.60 -25.67 -0.32
N ASP A 313 5.44 -26.95 -0.66
CA ASP A 313 4.19 -27.55 -1.09
C ASP A 313 3.23 -27.81 0.10
N ALA A 314 2.05 -28.37 -0.16
CA ALA A 314 1.07 -28.69 0.89
C ALA A 314 1.56 -29.73 1.91
N ASN A 315 2.62 -30.49 1.56
CA ASN A 315 3.24 -31.51 2.40
C ASN A 315 4.48 -30.98 3.16
N GLY A 316 4.87 -29.72 2.92
CA GLY A 316 6.07 -29.12 3.50
C GLY A 316 7.38 -29.45 2.77
N ASN A 317 7.33 -30.00 1.56
CA ASN A 317 8.52 -30.23 0.74
C ASN A 317 8.87 -28.99 -0.08
N TRP A 318 10.17 -28.81 -0.37
CA TRP A 318 10.63 -27.74 -1.27
C TRP A 318 10.02 -27.88 -2.66
N VAL A 319 9.48 -26.78 -3.18
CA VAL A 319 8.98 -26.70 -4.55
C VAL A 319 10.16 -26.53 -5.50
N ASP A 320 10.31 -27.46 -6.44
CA ASP A 320 11.30 -27.33 -7.52
C ASP A 320 10.86 -26.24 -8.51
N VAL A 321 11.67 -25.20 -8.64
CA VAL A 321 11.44 -24.08 -9.58
C VAL A 321 11.32 -24.57 -11.02
N GLY A 322 12.05 -25.62 -11.41
CA GLY A 322 11.97 -26.21 -12.74
C GLY A 322 10.56 -26.67 -13.11
N GLU A 323 9.84 -27.29 -12.18
CA GLU A 323 8.43 -27.69 -12.40
C GLU A 323 7.52 -26.46 -12.59
N LEU A 324 7.75 -25.39 -11.83
CA LEU A 324 7.02 -24.12 -12.01
C LEU A 324 7.25 -23.54 -13.41
N LEU A 325 8.48 -23.60 -13.92
CA LEU A 325 8.83 -23.09 -15.24
C LEU A 325 8.24 -23.94 -16.37
N ILE A 326 8.28 -25.26 -16.24
CA ILE A 326 7.64 -26.18 -17.20
C ILE A 326 6.16 -25.85 -17.31
N ALA A 327 5.46 -25.75 -16.19
CA ALA A 327 4.03 -25.43 -16.17
C ALA A 327 3.74 -24.07 -16.83
N ARG A 328 4.59 -23.05 -16.63
CA ARG A 328 4.45 -21.73 -17.28
C ARG A 328 4.68 -21.79 -18.78
N MET A 329 5.73 -22.49 -19.22
CA MET A 329 6.07 -22.68 -20.62
C MET A 329 4.93 -23.40 -21.36
N GLU A 330 4.42 -24.51 -20.83
CA GLU A 330 3.32 -25.27 -21.44
C GLU A 330 2.02 -24.45 -21.52
N ASN A 331 1.69 -23.71 -20.46
CA ASN A 331 0.51 -22.84 -20.46
C ASN A 331 0.61 -21.72 -21.50
N LYS A 332 1.82 -21.21 -21.76
CA LYS A 332 2.05 -20.22 -22.81
C LYS A 332 1.94 -20.83 -24.21
N LYS A 333 2.49 -22.03 -24.42
CA LYS A 333 2.31 -22.78 -25.68
C LYS A 333 0.83 -22.97 -26.00
N LYS A 334 0.01 -23.38 -25.01
CA LYS A 334 -1.45 -23.56 -25.17
C LYS A 334 -2.22 -22.28 -25.51
N LYS A 335 -1.73 -21.09 -25.11
CA LYS A 335 -2.38 -19.81 -25.43
C LYS A 335 -2.05 -19.30 -26.82
N ASN A 336 -0.95 -19.79 -27.41
CA ASN A 336 -0.45 -19.37 -28.72
C ASN A 336 -0.75 -20.39 -29.83
N ALA A 337 -1.25 -21.58 -29.47
CA ALA A 337 -1.83 -22.57 -30.38
C ALA A 337 -3.33 -22.29 -30.53
#